data_AF-A0A7G9P4E2-F1
#
_entry.id   AF-A0A7G9P4E2-F1
#
_cell.length_a   1.000
_cell.length_b   1.000
_cell.length_c   1.000
_cell.angle_alpha   90.00
_cell.angle_beta   90.00
_cell.angle_gamma   90.00
#
_symmetry.space_group_name_H-M   'P 1'
#
loop_
_entity.id
_entity.type
_entity.pdbx_description
1 polymer ?
#
loop_
_entity_poly.entity_id
_entity_poly.type
_entity_poly.pdbx_seq_one_letter_code
_entity_poly.pdbx_strand_id
1 'polypeptide(L)'
;MSQPQRIYLAGPMTGLPDHNFPAFRAAAERLQQAGWEVVNPADNFGGRTDLPRGSYLRADVALLLQCDAMAMLPGWADSRGAKLEYLLGRELGMPIIDVATFQPLADAPAPTVHLHELRLAEPPPTVPVLDEAAELTSGQRNADYGHPREDFGRTAQMWNGVLAEKLREGQQIEAMDVPLCMIAVKLARQAHRHKRDNLVDIAGYARTAAMIAGEE
;
A
#
# COMPACT_ATOMS: atom_id res chain seq x y z
N MET A 1 -0.39 -24.43 -43.52
CA MET A 1 -1.74 -24.04 -43.04
C MET A 1 -1.51 -23.03 -41.93
N SER A 2 -2.10 -21.83 -42.01
CA SER A 2 -2.06 -20.88 -40.90
C SER A 2 -2.63 -21.58 -39.66
N GLN A 3 -1.94 -21.51 -38.52
CA GLN A 3 -2.52 -22.02 -37.27
C GLN A 3 -3.86 -21.31 -37.03
N PRO A 4 -4.89 -22.01 -36.50
CA PRO A 4 -6.12 -21.36 -36.10
C PRO A 4 -5.79 -20.31 -35.04
N GLN A 5 -6.28 -19.09 -35.22
CA GLN A 5 -6.07 -18.05 -34.23
C GLN A 5 -6.90 -18.39 -32.98
N ARG A 6 -6.26 -18.38 -31.82
CA ARG A 6 -6.91 -18.68 -30.54
C ARG A 6 -7.46 -17.42 -29.92
N ILE A 7 -8.70 -17.47 -29.46
CA ILE A 7 -9.35 -16.33 -28.81
C ILE A 7 -9.80 -16.69 -27.39
N TYR A 8 -9.35 -15.88 -26.43
CA TYR A 8 -9.75 -16.02 -25.03
C TYR A 8 -11.07 -15.29 -24.76
N LEU A 9 -12.01 -15.96 -24.11
CA LEU A 9 -13.32 -15.39 -23.76
C LEU A 9 -13.29 -14.82 -22.33
N ALA A 10 -13.56 -13.53 -22.16
CA ALA A 10 -13.50 -12.85 -20.87
C ALA A 10 -14.84 -12.20 -20.51
N GLY A 11 -15.26 -12.26 -19.24
CA GLY A 11 -16.55 -11.73 -18.81
C GLY A 11 -16.85 -11.86 -17.32
N PRO A 12 -17.99 -11.34 -16.84
CA PRO A 12 -18.45 -11.53 -15.48
C PRO A 12 -18.94 -12.98 -15.24
N MET A 13 -18.62 -13.55 -14.08
CA MET A 13 -19.11 -14.88 -13.65
C MET A 13 -19.66 -14.86 -12.23
N THR A 14 -18.83 -14.47 -11.24
CA THR A 14 -19.22 -14.45 -9.82
C THR A 14 -20.40 -13.53 -9.55
N GLY A 15 -21.41 -14.03 -8.83
CA GLY A 15 -22.59 -13.25 -8.44
C GLY A 15 -23.72 -13.22 -9.48
N LEU A 16 -23.52 -13.81 -10.66
CA LEU A 16 -24.56 -13.99 -11.67
C LEU A 16 -25.21 -15.37 -11.60
N PRO A 17 -26.47 -15.52 -12.05
CA PRO A 17 -27.12 -16.83 -12.18
C PRO A 17 -26.26 -17.80 -13.00
N ASP A 18 -26.16 -19.05 -12.53
CA ASP A 18 -25.36 -20.12 -13.15
C ASP A 18 -23.93 -19.72 -13.51
N HIS A 19 -23.34 -18.79 -12.74
CA HIS A 19 -22.01 -18.23 -12.99
C HIS A 19 -21.83 -17.66 -14.40
N ASN A 20 -22.92 -17.22 -15.03
CA ASN A 20 -22.96 -16.72 -16.40
C ASN A 20 -22.54 -17.75 -17.47
N PHE A 21 -22.45 -19.05 -17.15
CA PHE A 21 -22.05 -20.09 -18.09
C PHE A 21 -22.88 -20.12 -19.38
N PRO A 22 -24.21 -19.88 -19.37
CA PRO A 22 -24.98 -19.80 -20.61
C PRO A 22 -24.47 -18.72 -21.58
N ALA A 23 -24.05 -17.55 -21.09
CA ALA A 23 -23.54 -16.48 -21.93
C ALA A 23 -22.17 -16.84 -22.52
N PHE A 24 -21.28 -17.45 -21.72
CA PHE A 24 -19.98 -17.95 -22.20
C PHE A 24 -20.15 -19.01 -23.29
N ARG A 25 -21.05 -19.98 -23.11
CA ARG A 25 -21.33 -21.02 -24.12
C ARG A 25 -21.88 -20.43 -25.42
N ALA A 26 -22.88 -19.55 -25.33
CA ALA A 26 -23.45 -18.91 -26.52
C ALA A 26 -22.42 -18.06 -27.27
N ALA A 27 -21.53 -17.38 -26.55
CA ALA A 27 -20.44 -16.61 -27.14
C ALA A 27 -19.38 -17.51 -27.80
N ALA A 28 -19.02 -18.62 -27.16
CA ALA A 28 -18.09 -19.59 -27.71
C ALA A 28 -18.61 -20.19 -29.03
N GLU A 29 -19.88 -20.59 -29.09
CA GLU A 29 -20.52 -21.10 -30.31
C GLU A 29 -20.44 -20.07 -31.45
N ARG A 30 -20.74 -18.80 -31.18
CA ARG A 30 -20.68 -17.72 -32.19
C ARG A 30 -19.26 -17.48 -32.70
N LEU A 31 -18.26 -17.51 -31.81
CA LEU A 31 -16.86 -17.33 -32.18
C LEU A 31 -16.30 -18.54 -32.96
N GLN A 32 -16.70 -19.75 -32.58
CA GLN A 32 -16.38 -20.97 -33.34
C GLN A 32 -16.97 -20.92 -34.75
N GLN A 33 -18.22 -20.49 -34.90
CA GLN A 33 -18.85 -20.28 -36.21
C GLN A 33 -18.13 -19.22 -37.06
N ALA A 34 -17.49 -18.24 -36.41
CA ALA A 34 -16.64 -17.24 -37.06
C ALA A 34 -15.21 -17.74 -37.36
N GLY A 35 -14.87 -18.99 -37.03
CA GLY A 35 -13.61 -19.64 -37.37
C GLY A 35 -12.52 -19.58 -36.30
N TRP A 36 -12.83 -19.15 -35.08
CA TRP A 36 -11.86 -19.08 -33.98
C TRP A 36 -11.73 -20.39 -33.22
N GLU A 37 -10.52 -20.70 -32.75
CA GLU A 37 -10.32 -21.68 -31.69
C GLU A 37 -10.57 -20.99 -30.35
N VAL A 38 -11.73 -21.25 -29.73
CA VAL A 38 -12.16 -20.53 -28.53
C VAL A 38 -11.62 -21.19 -27.28
N VAL A 39 -10.98 -20.37 -26.44
CA VAL A 39 -10.56 -20.73 -25.09
C VAL A 39 -11.54 -20.10 -24.11
N ASN A 40 -12.33 -20.95 -23.44
CA ASN A 40 -13.41 -20.54 -22.55
C ASN A 40 -13.06 -20.89 -21.09
N PRO A 41 -12.83 -19.90 -20.21
CA PRO A 41 -12.53 -20.16 -18.81
C PRO A 41 -13.69 -20.80 -18.04
N ALA A 42 -14.93 -20.76 -18.55
CA ALA A 42 -16.06 -21.45 -17.92
C ALA A 42 -15.89 -22.99 -17.90
N ASP A 43 -15.04 -23.52 -18.80
CA ASP A 43 -14.75 -24.95 -18.89
C ASP A 43 -13.63 -25.37 -17.91
N ASN A 44 -12.95 -24.40 -17.28
CA ASN A 44 -11.88 -24.68 -16.31
C ASN A 44 -12.41 -25.48 -15.11
N PHE A 45 -11.57 -26.40 -14.62
CA PHE A 45 -11.86 -27.27 -13.49
C PHE A 45 -13.20 -28.03 -13.59
N GLY A 46 -13.71 -28.25 -14.81
CA GLY A 46 -15.01 -28.88 -15.04
C GLY A 46 -16.19 -28.03 -14.58
N GLY A 47 -16.06 -26.70 -14.64
CA GLY A 47 -17.11 -25.76 -14.22
C GLY A 47 -17.25 -25.63 -12.70
N ARG A 48 -16.28 -26.13 -11.93
CA ARG A 48 -16.23 -25.94 -10.48
C ARG A 48 -16.18 -24.46 -10.13
N THR A 49 -16.84 -24.09 -9.04
CA THR A 49 -16.90 -22.71 -8.53
C THR A 49 -16.51 -22.58 -7.06
N ASP A 50 -15.97 -23.65 -6.47
CA ASP A 50 -15.67 -23.79 -5.03
C ASP A 50 -14.19 -23.59 -4.65
N LEU A 51 -13.27 -23.51 -5.62
CA LEU A 51 -11.86 -23.23 -5.36
C LEU A 51 -11.61 -21.76 -4.95
N PRO A 52 -10.48 -21.48 -4.26
CA PRO A 52 -10.06 -20.11 -4.02
C PRO A 52 -9.88 -19.33 -5.33
N ARG A 53 -10.27 -18.04 -5.35
CA ARG A 53 -10.17 -17.17 -6.53
C ARG A 53 -8.78 -17.19 -7.18
N GLY A 54 -7.71 -17.25 -6.38
CA GLY A 54 -6.34 -17.29 -6.88
C GLY A 54 -6.04 -18.51 -7.75
N SER A 55 -6.72 -19.64 -7.52
CA SER A 55 -6.57 -20.85 -8.33
C SER A 55 -7.18 -20.68 -9.72
N TYR A 56 -8.39 -20.11 -9.81
CA TYR A 56 -9.02 -19.77 -11.09
C TYR A 56 -8.17 -18.78 -11.86
N LEU A 57 -7.82 -17.66 -11.22
CA LEU A 57 -7.05 -16.60 -11.89
C LEU A 57 -5.70 -17.09 -12.45
N ARG A 58 -5.00 -18.00 -11.75
CA ARG A 58 -3.75 -18.58 -12.27
C ARG A 58 -3.98 -19.40 -13.53
N ALA A 59 -5.03 -20.23 -13.56
CA ALA A 59 -5.37 -21.03 -14.72
C ALA A 59 -5.84 -20.16 -15.90
N ASP A 60 -6.71 -19.19 -15.61
CA ASP A 60 -7.25 -18.22 -16.57
C ASP A 60 -6.13 -17.43 -17.26
N VAL A 61 -5.18 -16.89 -16.48
CA VAL A 61 -4.00 -16.20 -17.02
C VAL A 61 -3.14 -17.14 -17.87
N ALA A 62 -2.89 -18.37 -17.43
CA ALA A 62 -2.08 -19.31 -18.20
C ALA A 62 -2.72 -19.67 -19.56
N LEU A 63 -4.06 -19.73 -19.63
CA LEU A 63 -4.80 -19.94 -20.87
C LEU A 63 -4.80 -18.70 -21.76
N LEU A 64 -5.04 -17.52 -21.17
CA LEU A 64 -5.00 -16.25 -21.89
C LEU A 64 -3.66 -16.03 -22.59
N LEU A 65 -2.54 -16.33 -21.92
CA LEU A 65 -1.19 -16.22 -22.47
C LEU A 65 -0.90 -17.14 -23.67
N GLN A 66 -1.78 -18.11 -23.95
CA GLN A 66 -1.68 -19.02 -25.10
C GLN A 66 -2.61 -18.61 -26.26
N CYS A 67 -3.29 -17.47 -26.14
CA CYS A 67 -4.23 -16.97 -27.14
C CYS A 67 -3.62 -15.83 -27.95
N ASP A 68 -4.15 -15.62 -29.15
CA ASP A 68 -3.73 -14.55 -30.07
C ASP A 68 -4.62 -13.30 -29.95
N ALA A 69 -5.85 -13.47 -29.46
CA ALA A 69 -6.83 -12.39 -29.31
C ALA A 69 -7.72 -12.60 -28.06
N MET A 70 -8.52 -11.58 -27.72
CA MET A 70 -9.53 -11.65 -26.66
C MET A 70 -10.91 -11.21 -27.15
N ALA A 71 -11.96 -11.89 -26.68
CA ALA A 71 -13.35 -11.51 -26.87
C ALA A 71 -14.00 -11.18 -25.52
N MET A 72 -14.56 -9.98 -25.41
CA MET A 72 -15.14 -9.46 -24.17
C MET A 72 -16.67 -9.61 -24.18
N LEU A 73 -17.22 -10.20 -23.13
CA LEU A 73 -18.67 -10.25 -22.86
C LEU A 73 -19.21 -8.92 -22.31
N PRO A 74 -20.50 -8.62 -22.50
CA PRO A 74 -21.15 -7.48 -21.86
C PRO A 74 -20.95 -7.47 -20.33
N GLY A 75 -20.72 -6.29 -19.76
CA GLY A 75 -20.47 -6.12 -18.32
C GLY A 75 -19.06 -6.50 -17.87
N TRP A 76 -18.12 -6.78 -18.78
CA TRP A 76 -16.73 -7.10 -18.44
C TRP A 76 -16.06 -5.99 -17.61
N ALA A 77 -16.40 -4.72 -17.84
CA ALA A 77 -15.82 -3.57 -17.16
C ALA A 77 -16.11 -3.55 -15.64
N ASP A 78 -17.19 -4.20 -15.20
CA ASP A 78 -17.55 -4.33 -13.78
C ASP A 78 -16.98 -5.61 -13.16
N SER A 79 -16.55 -6.57 -13.98
CA SER A 79 -15.96 -7.83 -13.52
C SER A 79 -14.52 -7.62 -13.04
N ARG A 80 -14.27 -7.92 -11.77
CA ARG A 80 -12.90 -7.88 -11.20
C ARG A 80 -11.92 -8.82 -11.90
N GLY A 81 -12.41 -9.96 -12.41
CA GLY A 81 -11.60 -10.90 -13.20
C GLY A 81 -11.34 -10.36 -14.61
N ALA A 82 -12.41 -10.06 -15.34
CA ALA A 82 -12.31 -9.65 -16.75
C ALA A 82 -11.56 -8.32 -16.94
N LYS A 83 -11.62 -7.40 -15.97
CA LYS A 83 -10.77 -6.20 -15.99
C LYS A 83 -9.28 -6.52 -15.96
N LEU A 84 -8.87 -7.48 -15.14
CA LEU A 84 -7.47 -7.87 -15.02
C LEU A 84 -6.99 -8.57 -16.30
N GLU A 85 -7.82 -9.46 -16.84
CA GLU A 85 -7.58 -10.13 -18.12
C GLU A 85 -7.47 -9.11 -19.26
N TYR A 86 -8.39 -8.14 -19.32
CA TYR A 86 -8.35 -7.06 -20.31
C TYR A 86 -7.06 -6.24 -20.22
N LEU A 87 -6.65 -5.85 -19.01
CA LEU A 87 -5.39 -5.11 -18.81
C LEU A 87 -4.18 -5.93 -19.27
N LEU A 88 -4.17 -7.24 -18.98
CA LEU A 88 -3.12 -8.13 -19.44
C LEU A 88 -3.11 -8.23 -20.97
N GLY A 89 -4.26 -8.43 -21.61
CA GLY A 89 -4.36 -8.46 -23.08
C GLY A 89 -3.90 -7.16 -23.73
N ARG A 90 -4.25 -6.02 -23.15
CA ARG A 90 -3.78 -4.69 -23.59
C ARG A 90 -2.26 -4.56 -23.48
N GLU A 91 -1.67 -4.96 -22.36
CA GLU A 91 -0.22 -4.93 -22.14
C GLU A 91 0.53 -5.83 -23.13
N LEU A 92 -0.05 -6.98 -23.46
CA LEU A 92 0.48 -7.93 -24.44
C LEU A 92 0.25 -7.49 -25.90
N GLY A 93 -0.44 -6.38 -26.13
CA GLY A 93 -0.76 -5.89 -27.47
C GLY A 93 -1.74 -6.77 -28.25
N MET A 94 -2.54 -7.57 -27.55
CA MET A 94 -3.51 -8.49 -28.17
C MET A 94 -4.66 -7.69 -28.81
N PRO A 95 -5.17 -8.11 -29.99
CA PRO A 95 -6.44 -7.65 -30.49
C PRO A 95 -7.58 -8.02 -29.52
N ILE A 96 -8.39 -7.03 -29.14
CA ILE A 96 -9.52 -7.22 -28.24
C ILE A 96 -10.80 -6.80 -28.97
N ILE A 97 -11.78 -7.70 -29.02
CA ILE A 97 -13.08 -7.47 -29.69
C ILE A 97 -14.24 -7.55 -28.70
N ASP A 98 -15.32 -6.85 -29.01
CA ASP A 98 -16.61 -7.04 -28.37
C ASP A 98 -17.32 -8.26 -28.98
N VAL A 99 -17.77 -9.18 -28.13
CA VAL A 99 -18.35 -10.46 -28.62
C VAL A 99 -19.74 -10.29 -29.24
N ALA A 100 -20.45 -9.19 -28.95
CA ALA A 100 -21.76 -8.95 -29.55
C ALA A 100 -21.61 -8.46 -31.00
N THR A 101 -20.63 -7.59 -31.26
CA THR A 101 -20.46 -6.88 -32.53
C THR A 101 -19.34 -7.44 -33.41
N PHE A 102 -18.43 -8.25 -32.85
CA PHE A 102 -17.19 -8.71 -33.48
C PHE A 102 -16.27 -7.57 -33.97
N GLN A 103 -16.47 -6.36 -33.45
CA GLN A 103 -15.63 -5.21 -33.76
C GLN A 103 -14.55 -5.05 -32.70
N PRO A 104 -13.42 -4.41 -33.04
CA PRO A 104 -12.44 -3.97 -32.04
C PRO A 104 -13.14 -3.19 -30.93
N LEU A 105 -12.74 -3.45 -29.69
CA LEU A 105 -13.30 -2.77 -28.53
C LEU A 105 -12.86 -1.30 -28.54
N ALA A 106 -13.69 -0.44 -29.12
CA ALA A 106 -13.49 1.00 -29.15
C ALA A 106 -13.95 1.65 -27.83
N ASP A 107 -13.29 2.74 -27.43
CA ASP A 107 -13.65 3.56 -26.27
C ASP A 107 -13.83 2.79 -24.95
N ALA A 108 -13.08 1.70 -24.79
CA ALA A 108 -13.09 0.90 -23.58
C ALA A 108 -12.74 1.78 -22.37
N PRO A 109 -13.56 1.78 -21.30
CA PRO A 109 -13.29 2.60 -20.13
C PRO A 109 -11.94 2.21 -19.53
N ALA A 110 -11.17 3.20 -19.05
CA ALA A 110 -9.94 2.92 -18.30
C ALA A 110 -10.31 2.11 -17.06
N PRO A 111 -9.94 0.82 -16.98
CA PRO A 111 -10.46 -0.04 -15.93
C PRO A 111 -9.68 0.18 -14.65
N THR A 112 -10.37 0.60 -13.59
CA THR A 112 -9.78 0.62 -12.25
C THR A 112 -9.77 -0.78 -11.67
N VAL A 113 -8.58 -1.29 -11.37
CA VAL A 113 -8.38 -2.56 -10.66
C VAL A 113 -7.93 -2.31 -9.22
N HIS A 114 -8.64 -2.93 -8.28
CA HIS A 114 -8.17 -3.03 -6.91
C HIS A 114 -7.39 -4.35 -6.78
N LEU A 115 -6.06 -4.23 -6.76
CA LEU A 115 -5.19 -5.36 -6.50
C LEU A 115 -5.34 -5.80 -5.04
N HIS A 116 -5.50 -7.10 -4.83
CA HIS A 116 -5.59 -7.66 -3.48
C HIS A 116 -4.28 -7.39 -2.74
N GLU A 117 -4.37 -6.77 -1.56
CA GLU A 117 -3.23 -6.42 -0.70
C GLU A 117 -2.24 -5.38 -1.27
N LEU A 118 -2.60 -4.67 -2.33
CA LEU A 118 -1.78 -3.55 -2.79
C LEU A 118 -1.95 -2.36 -1.84
N ARG A 119 -1.00 -2.22 -0.91
CA ARG A 119 -0.74 -0.96 -0.21
C ARG A 119 0.26 -0.16 -1.03
N LEU A 120 -0.22 0.86 -1.73
CA LEU A 120 0.66 1.96 -2.11
C LEU A 120 1.07 2.62 -0.79
N ALA A 121 2.36 2.55 -0.46
CA ALA A 121 2.90 3.30 0.66
C ALA A 121 2.86 4.79 0.26
N GLU A 122 1.79 5.49 0.64
CA GLU A 122 1.87 6.95 0.67
C GLU A 122 3.00 7.31 1.63
N PRO A 123 3.96 8.17 1.23
CA PRO A 123 4.90 8.70 2.21
C PRO A 123 4.05 9.33 3.32
N PRO A 124 4.32 9.01 4.59
CA PRO A 124 3.51 9.54 5.69
C PRO A 124 3.46 11.06 5.54
N PRO A 125 2.29 11.69 5.79
CA PRO A 125 2.18 13.13 5.68
C PRO A 125 3.30 13.76 6.49
N THR A 126 4.05 14.66 5.88
CA THR A 126 5.08 15.41 6.58
C THR A 126 4.39 16.34 7.56
N VAL A 127 4.16 15.88 8.78
CA VAL A 127 3.65 16.68 9.90
C VAL A 127 4.61 17.86 10.12
N PRO A 128 4.17 19.05 10.53
CA PRO A 128 5.08 20.11 10.96
C PRO A 128 5.98 19.64 12.11
N VAL A 129 7.22 20.16 12.17
CA VAL A 129 8.21 19.72 13.19
C VAL A 129 7.70 19.92 14.61
N LEU A 130 6.98 21.02 14.85
CA LEU A 130 6.45 21.36 16.17
C LEU A 130 5.31 20.42 16.60
N ASP A 131 4.45 20.03 15.66
CA ASP A 131 3.32 19.14 15.96
C ASP A 131 3.83 17.72 16.28
N GLU A 132 4.81 17.23 15.52
CA GLU A 132 5.47 15.94 15.78
C GLU A 132 6.19 15.97 17.15
N ALA A 133 6.89 17.07 17.47
CA ALA A 133 7.53 17.24 18.77
C ALA A 133 6.53 17.29 19.92
N ALA A 134 5.41 17.98 19.75
CA ALA A 134 4.33 18.05 20.73
C ALA A 134 3.73 16.67 20.99
N GLU A 135 3.44 15.90 19.93
CA GLU A 135 2.92 14.53 20.04
C GLU A 135 3.91 13.63 20.80
N LEU A 136 5.19 13.64 20.40
CA LEU A 136 6.25 12.82 21.00
C LEU A 136 6.57 13.16 22.46
N THR A 137 6.13 14.32 22.94
CA THR A 137 6.32 14.78 24.32
C THR A 137 4.99 14.89 25.09
N SER A 138 3.89 14.39 24.49
CA SER A 138 2.56 14.37 25.10
C SER A 138 2.19 13.00 25.67
N GLY A 139 1.06 12.95 26.38
CA GLY A 139 0.25 11.76 26.70
C GLY A 139 1.01 10.49 27.05
N GLN A 140 1.39 9.72 26.02
CA GLN A 140 2.02 8.41 26.15
C GLN A 140 3.36 8.45 26.88
N ARG A 141 4.20 9.45 26.60
CA ARG A 141 5.51 9.57 27.26
C ARG A 141 5.40 9.92 28.75
N ASN A 142 4.45 10.78 29.09
CA ASN A 142 4.18 11.16 30.46
C ASN A 142 3.64 9.97 31.27
N ALA A 143 2.91 9.06 30.61
CA ALA A 143 2.47 7.80 31.21
C ALA A 143 3.61 6.80 31.41
N ASP A 144 4.57 6.73 30.48
CA ASP A 144 5.67 5.76 30.53
C ASP A 144 6.81 6.20 31.49
N TYR A 145 7.11 7.50 31.57
CA TYR A 145 8.28 8.04 32.29
C TYR A 145 7.93 9.02 33.43
N GLY A 146 6.68 9.46 33.53
CA GLY A 146 6.26 10.52 34.46
C GLY A 146 6.58 11.93 33.95
N HIS A 147 6.28 12.93 34.77
CA HIS A 147 6.51 14.34 34.41
C HIS A 147 8.00 14.61 34.10
N PRO A 148 8.35 15.39 33.06
CA PRO A 148 9.75 15.65 32.69
C PRO A 148 10.64 16.13 33.86
N ARG A 149 10.07 16.92 34.78
CA ARG A 149 10.77 17.35 36.01
C ARG A 149 11.26 16.17 36.86
N GLU A 150 10.47 15.11 36.96
CA GLU A 150 10.81 13.92 37.74
C GLU A 150 11.79 13.02 36.98
N ASP A 151 11.52 12.79 35.69
CA ASP A 151 12.36 11.92 34.87
C ASP A 151 13.77 12.48 34.66
N PHE A 152 13.86 13.75 34.29
CA PHE A 152 15.14 14.43 34.21
C PHE A 152 15.76 14.68 35.58
N GLY A 153 14.98 14.76 36.65
CA GLY A 153 15.50 14.76 38.02
C GLY A 153 16.28 13.48 38.34
N ARG A 154 15.74 12.30 38.00
CA ARG A 154 16.45 11.02 38.15
C ARG A 154 17.71 10.96 37.28
N THR A 155 17.61 11.45 36.04
CA THR A 155 18.76 11.52 35.12
C THR A 155 19.86 12.42 35.68
N ALA A 156 19.51 13.61 36.16
CA ALA A 156 20.42 14.56 36.78
C ALA A 156 21.13 13.96 38.01
N GLN A 157 20.42 13.21 38.85
CA GLN A 157 21.04 12.49 39.97
C GLN A 157 22.10 11.48 39.51
N MET A 158 21.80 10.68 38.49
CA MET A 158 22.77 9.75 37.92
C MET A 158 23.99 10.49 37.35
N TRP A 159 23.76 11.60 36.64
CA TRP A 159 24.85 12.40 36.05
C TRP A 159 25.73 13.04 37.11
N ASN A 160 25.16 13.55 38.20
CA ASN A 160 25.93 14.04 39.35
C ASN A 160 26.81 12.93 39.94
N GLY A 161 26.32 11.70 40.04
CA GLY A 161 27.14 10.56 40.49
C GLY A 161 28.30 10.25 39.54
N VAL A 162 28.05 10.24 38.23
CA VAL A 162 29.07 9.95 37.20
C VAL A 162 30.09 11.07 37.06
N LEU A 163 29.67 12.33 37.23
CA LEU A 163 30.49 13.52 36.98
C LEU A 163 30.99 14.18 38.27
N ALA A 164 30.81 13.56 39.43
CA ALA A 164 31.10 14.15 40.74
C ALA A 164 32.48 14.81 40.82
N GLU A 165 33.54 14.14 40.36
CA GLU A 165 34.92 14.66 40.39
C GLU A 165 35.20 15.77 39.37
N LYS A 166 34.30 15.97 38.39
CA LYS A 166 34.42 16.98 37.33
C LYS A 166 33.57 18.21 37.59
N LEU A 167 32.62 18.14 38.52
CA LEU A 167 31.77 19.26 38.90
C LEU A 167 32.55 20.23 39.79
N ARG A 168 32.23 21.53 39.65
CA ARG A 168 32.76 22.56 40.53
C ARG A 168 32.20 22.34 41.94
N GLU A 169 32.99 22.69 42.95
CA GLU A 169 32.58 22.55 44.35
C GLU A 169 31.25 23.27 44.61
N GLY A 170 30.31 22.57 45.25
CA GLY A 170 28.97 23.08 45.56
C GLY A 170 28.01 23.18 44.37
N GLN A 171 28.39 22.76 43.16
CA GLN A 171 27.50 22.73 42.00
C GLN A 171 26.92 21.35 41.75
N GLN A 172 25.69 21.32 41.26
CA GLN A 172 24.99 20.10 40.88
C GLN A 172 24.26 20.32 39.55
N ILE A 173 24.11 19.24 38.79
CA ILE A 173 23.25 19.17 37.63
C ILE A 173 21.81 19.06 38.13
N GLU A 174 20.94 19.92 37.62
CA GLU A 174 19.51 19.95 37.93
C GLU A 174 18.69 19.32 36.79
N ALA A 175 17.40 19.08 37.03
CA ALA A 175 16.49 18.53 36.02
C ALA A 175 16.42 19.40 34.76
N MET A 176 16.55 20.73 34.89
CA MET A 176 16.53 21.67 33.75
C MET A 176 17.77 21.54 32.85
N ASP A 177 18.92 21.14 33.39
CA ASP A 177 20.15 21.04 32.61
C ASP A 177 20.09 19.90 31.58
N VAL A 178 19.35 18.83 31.90
CA VAL A 178 19.24 17.63 31.07
C VAL A 178 18.67 17.93 29.67
N PRO A 179 17.47 18.52 29.49
CA PRO A 179 16.96 18.83 28.17
C PRO A 179 17.86 19.82 27.40
N LEU A 180 18.53 20.76 28.08
CA LEU A 180 19.47 21.69 27.44
C LEU A 180 20.70 20.95 26.89
N CYS A 181 21.27 20.03 27.66
CA CYS A 181 22.34 19.16 27.19
C CYS A 181 21.90 18.28 26.03
N MET A 182 20.67 17.76 26.06
CA MET A 182 20.13 16.96 24.96
C MET A 182 19.92 17.78 23.69
N ILE A 183 19.47 19.04 23.80
CA ILE A 183 19.43 19.99 22.68
C ILE A 183 20.84 20.18 22.11
N ALA A 184 21.86 20.38 22.96
CA ALA A 184 23.24 20.54 22.50
C ALA A 184 23.74 19.33 21.70
N VAL A 185 23.41 18.10 22.12
CA VAL A 185 23.73 16.87 21.36
C VAL A 185 23.07 16.87 19.99
N LYS A 186 21.79 17.29 19.90
CA LYS A 186 21.05 17.34 18.63
C LYS A 186 21.54 18.46 17.72
N LEU A 187 21.93 19.61 18.27
CA LEU A 187 22.59 20.69 17.54
C LEU A 187 23.92 20.24 16.95
N ALA A 188 24.75 19.51 17.71
CA ALA A 188 26.01 18.96 17.21
C ALA A 188 25.78 18.00 16.03
N ARG A 189 24.78 17.11 16.12
CA ARG A 189 24.39 16.21 15.01
C ARG A 189 23.91 16.99 13.80
N GLN A 190 23.10 18.03 14.02
CA GLN A 190 22.57 18.89 12.97
C GLN A 190 23.67 19.67 12.24
N ALA A 191 24.69 20.14 12.96
CA ALA A 191 25.85 20.82 12.37
C ALA A 191 26.71 19.89 11.51
N HIS A 192 26.81 18.60 11.86
CA HIS A 192 27.53 17.62 11.06
C HIS A 192 26.74 17.15 9.83
N ARG A 193 25.46 16.78 10.00
CA ARG A 193 24.58 16.35 8.92
C ARG A 193 23.12 16.63 9.25
N HIS A 194 22.43 17.32 8.34
CA HIS A 194 21.01 17.58 8.49
C HIS A 194 20.17 16.30 8.43
N LYS A 195 19.28 16.15 9.42
CA LYS A 195 18.17 15.19 9.46
C LYS A 195 16.98 15.88 10.11
N ARG A 196 15.76 15.62 9.61
CA ARG A 196 14.52 16.12 10.21
C ARG A 196 14.40 15.77 11.69
N ASP A 197 14.71 14.51 12.03
CA ASP A 197 14.76 13.98 13.41
C ASP A 197 15.51 14.90 14.37
N ASN A 198 16.65 15.47 13.95
CA ASN A 198 17.41 16.39 14.79
C ASN A 198 16.59 17.63 15.18
N LEU A 199 15.79 18.18 14.25
CA LEU A 199 14.96 19.36 14.50
C LEU A 199 13.75 19.02 15.36
N VAL A 200 13.14 17.85 15.14
CA VAL A 200 12.03 17.33 15.96
C VAL A 200 12.49 17.11 17.40
N ASP A 201 13.66 16.49 17.60
CA ASP A 201 14.22 16.30 18.93
C ASP A 201 14.54 17.63 19.64
N ILE A 202 15.12 18.61 18.92
CA ILE A 202 15.40 19.94 19.50
C ILE A 202 14.10 20.58 19.98
N ALA A 203 13.06 20.59 19.14
CA ALA A 203 11.76 21.12 19.51
C ALA A 203 11.13 20.34 20.68
N GLY A 204 11.25 19.01 20.69
CA GLY A 204 10.76 18.15 21.76
C GLY A 204 11.44 18.46 23.10
N TYR A 205 12.77 18.51 23.13
CA TYR A 205 13.49 18.85 24.36
C TYR A 205 13.22 20.28 24.82
N ALA A 206 13.08 21.24 23.90
CA ALA A 206 12.68 22.61 24.25
C ALA A 206 11.30 22.64 24.93
N ARG A 207 10.33 21.88 24.40
CA ARG A 207 9.01 21.75 25.02
C ARG A 207 9.09 21.09 26.41
N THR A 208 9.88 20.03 26.56
CA THR A 208 10.05 19.42 27.89
C THR A 208 10.71 20.37 28.89
N ALA A 209 11.61 21.26 28.44
CA ALA A 209 12.15 22.31 29.29
C ALA A 209 11.07 23.31 29.72
N ALA A 210 10.18 23.73 28.81
CA ALA A 210 9.02 24.57 29.15
C ALA A 210 8.09 23.90 30.18
N MET A 211 7.84 22.59 30.07
CA MET A 211 7.09 21.83 31.07
C MET A 211 7.78 21.83 32.45
N ILE A 212 9.12 21.73 32.51
CA ILE A 212 9.87 21.85 33.77
C ILE A 212 9.77 23.27 34.34
N ALA A 213 9.75 24.30 33.50
CA ALA A 213 9.57 25.68 33.92
C ALA A 213 8.14 25.99 34.38
N GLY A 214 7.16 25.16 33.99
CA GLY A 214 5.74 25.37 34.28
C GLY A 214 5.04 26.29 33.26
N GLU A 215 5.58 26.35 32.04
CA GLU A 215 5.07 27.18 30.93
C GLU A 215 4.20 26.38 29.94
N GLU A 216 3.97 25.09 30.22
CA GLU A 216 3.18 24.12 29.42
C GLU A 216 2.33 23.22 30.33
#